data_AF-Q9TPP2-F1
#
_entry.id   AF-Q9TPP2-F1
#
_cell.length_a   1.000
_cell.length_b   1.000
_cell.length_c   1.000
_cell.angle_alpha   90.00
_cell.angle_beta   90.00
_cell.angle_gamma   90.00
#
_symmetry.space_group_name_H-M   'P 1'
#
loop_
_entity.id
_entity.type
_entity.pdbx_description
1 polymer ?
#
loop_
_entity_poly.entity_id
_entity_poly.type
_entity_poly.pdbx_seq_one_letter_code
_entity_poly.pdbx_strand_id
1 'polypeptide(L)'
;VSTYAMFVQTHRPTGEFMFEFDEDEQFYVDLDKKETVWHLEEFGRAFSFEAQGGLANIAILNNNLNTLIQRSNHTQAANGTAYLCLFL
;
A
#
# COMPACT_ATOMS: atom_id res chain seq x y z
N VAL A 1 8.50 -15.97 -3.11
CA VAL A 1 8.78 -14.68 -3.78
C VAL A 1 8.44 -13.56 -2.80
N SER A 2 9.29 -12.52 -2.70
CA SER A 2 8.99 -11.33 -1.90
C SER A 2 8.62 -10.15 -2.80
N THR A 3 7.69 -9.31 -2.36
CA THR A 3 7.21 -8.15 -3.15
C THR A 3 6.85 -6.99 -2.24
N TYR A 4 7.23 -5.77 -2.65
CA TYR A 4 6.66 -4.55 -2.09
C TYR A 4 5.45 -4.16 -2.94
N ALA A 5 4.27 -4.12 -2.33
CA ALA A 5 3.04 -3.68 -2.98
C ALA A 5 2.70 -2.27 -2.48
N MET A 6 2.44 -1.37 -3.43
CA MET A 6 2.12 0.02 -3.10
C MET A 6 1.21 0.63 -4.16
N PHE A 7 0.24 1.41 -3.72
CA PHE A 7 -0.62 2.18 -4.61
C PHE A 7 -0.99 3.53 -4.01
N VAL A 8 -1.45 4.43 -4.86
CA VAL A 8 -2.08 5.70 -4.48
C VAL A 8 -3.31 5.93 -5.35
N GLN A 9 -4.30 6.62 -4.79
CA GLN A 9 -5.52 7.02 -5.49
C GLN A 9 -6.07 8.32 -4.89
N THR A 10 -7.03 8.93 -5.59
CA THR A 10 -7.69 10.16 -5.13
C THR A 10 -8.85 9.93 -4.17
N HIS A 11 -9.37 8.70 -4.10
CA HIS A 11 -10.42 8.30 -3.14
C HIS A 11 -9.81 7.83 -1.81
N ARG A 12 -10.65 7.55 -0.81
CA ARG A 12 -10.21 6.97 0.46
C ARG A 12 -10.37 5.45 0.44
N PRO A 13 -9.37 4.67 0.91
CA PRO A 13 -8.05 5.12 1.37
C PRO A 13 -7.18 5.64 0.21
N THR A 14 -6.37 6.69 0.47
CA THR A 14 -5.60 7.43 -0.56
C THR A 14 -4.37 6.69 -1.06
N GLY A 15 -3.97 5.62 -0.40
CA GLY A 15 -2.84 4.80 -0.79
C GLY A 15 -2.44 3.84 0.32
N GLU A 16 -1.51 2.97 -0.01
CA GLU A 16 -1.04 1.89 0.85
C GLU A 16 0.38 1.50 0.47
N PHE A 17 1.13 1.02 1.46
CA PHE A 17 2.44 0.42 1.28
C PHE A 17 2.52 -0.81 2.17
N MET A 18 2.83 -1.97 1.58
CA MET A 18 3.01 -3.23 2.29
C MET A 18 4.15 -4.05 1.69
N PHE A 19 4.60 -5.03 2.46
CA PHE A 19 5.55 -6.04 2.04
C PHE A 19 4.96 -7.43 2.23
N GLU A 20 5.02 -8.23 1.18
CA GLU A 20 4.51 -9.59 1.12
C GLU A 20 5.67 -10.59 0.92
N PHE A 21 5.51 -11.76 1.53
CA PHE A 21 6.37 -12.92 1.31
C PHE A 21 5.48 -14.14 1.07
N ASP A 22 5.64 -14.78 -0.10
CA ASP A 22 4.82 -15.92 -0.52
C ASP A 22 3.30 -15.64 -0.44
N GLU A 23 2.89 -14.45 -0.89
CA GLU A 23 1.49 -13.96 -0.91
C GLU A 23 0.91 -13.61 0.47
N ASP A 24 1.66 -13.80 1.56
CA ASP A 24 1.28 -13.37 2.90
C ASP A 24 1.87 -12.00 3.24
N GLU A 25 1.01 -11.09 3.71
CA GLU A 25 1.42 -9.80 4.25
C GLU A 25 2.32 -9.99 5.49
N GLN A 26 3.49 -9.35 5.48
CA GLN A 26 4.42 -9.38 6.60
C GLN A 26 4.31 -8.10 7.44
N PHE A 27 4.20 -6.94 6.77
CA PHE A 27 3.96 -5.66 7.40
C PHE A 27 3.39 -4.65 6.40
N TYR A 28 2.75 -3.61 6.91
CA TYR A 28 2.40 -2.40 6.18
C TYR A 28 2.94 -1.14 6.88
N VAL A 29 2.94 -0.01 6.18
CA VAL A 29 3.23 1.30 6.78
C VAL A 29 1.92 2.03 7.01
N ASP A 30 1.58 2.30 8.27
CA ASP A 30 0.47 3.18 8.63
C ASP A 30 0.88 4.61 8.23
N LEU A 31 0.26 5.14 7.17
CA LEU A 31 0.63 6.42 6.58
C LEU A 31 0.28 7.62 7.48
N ASP A 32 -0.74 7.48 8.33
CA ASP A 32 -1.19 8.53 9.23
C ASP A 32 -0.32 8.57 10.49
N LYS A 33 -0.03 7.40 11.07
CA LYS A 33 0.84 7.28 12.26
C LYS A 33 2.33 7.29 11.91
N LYS A 34 2.68 7.08 10.65
CA LYS A 34 4.06 7.04 10.13
C LYS A 34 4.90 5.95 10.79
N GLU A 35 4.30 4.77 11.00
CA GLU A 35 4.93 3.64 11.65
C GLU A 35 4.78 2.36 10.83
N THR A 36 5.73 1.44 11.00
CA THR A 36 5.64 0.09 10.44
C THR A 36 4.79 -0.75 11.37
N VAL A 37 3.73 -1.35 10.83
CA VAL A 37 2.84 -2.26 11.55
C VAL A 37 3.08 -3.66 11.02
N TRP A 38 3.55 -4.56 11.89
CA TRP A 38 3.81 -5.95 11.55
C TRP A 38 2.54 -6.78 11.63
N HIS A 39 2.32 -7.67 10.66
CA HIS A 39 1.19 -8.59 10.65
C HIS A 39 1.23 -9.53 11.87
N LEU A 40 2.42 -10.03 12.20
CA LEU A 40 2.72 -10.74 13.45
C LEU A 40 3.71 -9.94 14.29
N GLU A 41 3.40 -9.74 15.57
CA GLU A 41 4.23 -8.94 16.48
C GLU A 41 5.65 -9.52 16.62
N GLU A 42 5.79 -10.85 16.55
CA GLU A 42 7.08 -11.54 16.62
C GLU A 42 8.03 -11.14 15.50
N PHE A 43 7.51 -10.81 14.31
CA PHE A 43 8.34 -10.33 13.20
C PHE A 43 8.93 -8.96 13.51
N GLY A 44 8.17 -8.07 14.16
CA GLY A 44 8.68 -6.77 14.60
C GLY A 44 9.72 -6.83 15.72
N ARG A 45 9.88 -7.99 16.37
CA ARG A 45 10.96 -8.24 17.33
C ARG A 45 12.23 -8.77 16.66
N ALA A 46 12.10 -9.48 15.54
CA ALA A 46 13.21 -10.09 14.81
C ALA A 46 13.73 -9.20 13.67
N PHE A 47 12.86 -8.37 13.10
CA PHE A 47 13.12 -7.54 11.94
C PHE A 47 12.69 -6.10 12.19
N SER A 48 13.24 -5.19 11.39
CA SER A 48 12.90 -3.77 11.43
C SER A 48 12.76 -3.23 10.02
N PHE A 49 11.78 -2.36 9.81
CA PHE A 49 11.64 -1.59 8.59
C PHE A 49 11.38 -0.13 8.97
N GLU A 50 12.09 0.79 8.32
CA GLU A 50 11.92 2.22 8.55
C GLU A 50 10.74 2.74 7.72
N ALA A 51 9.67 3.16 8.41
CA ALA A 51 8.46 3.71 7.79
C ALA A 51 8.74 4.86 6.81
N GLN A 52 9.83 5.61 7.02
CA GLN A 52 10.27 6.69 6.13
C GLN A 52 10.46 6.22 4.68
N GLY A 53 10.94 4.99 4.46
CA GLY A 53 11.09 4.41 3.12
C GLY A 53 9.73 4.26 2.43
N GLY A 54 8.70 3.77 3.15
CA GLY A 54 7.34 3.67 2.63
C GLY A 54 6.73 5.05 2.33
N LEU A 55 6.87 6.01 3.25
CA LEU A 55 6.36 7.38 3.08
C LEU A 55 6.99 8.09 1.86
N ALA A 56 8.29 7.91 1.64
CA ALA A 56 8.97 8.46 0.47
C ALA A 56 8.43 7.88 -0.84
N ASN A 57 8.19 6.57 -0.89
CA ASN A 57 7.58 5.91 -2.04
C ASN A 57 6.16 6.42 -2.31
N ILE A 58 5.34 6.60 -1.27
CA ILE A 58 3.99 7.16 -1.41
C ILE A 58 4.02 8.60 -1.94
N ALA A 59 4.97 9.43 -1.50
CA ALA A 59 5.13 10.78 -2.03
C ALA A 59 5.48 10.77 -3.54
N ILE A 60 6.39 9.90 -3.96
CA ILE A 60 6.75 9.71 -5.37
C ILE A 60 5.54 9.23 -6.18
N LEU A 61 4.81 8.23 -5.67
CA LEU A 61 3.61 7.70 -6.32
C LEU A 61 2.52 8.76 -6.48
N ASN A 62 2.30 9.62 -5.48
CA ASN A 62 1.35 10.73 -5.58
C ASN A 62 1.72 11.72 -6.69
N ASN A 63 3.01 12.06 -6.82
CA ASN A 63 3.48 12.90 -7.92
C ASN A 63 3.28 12.23 -9.29
N ASN A 64 3.54 10.92 -9.37
CA ASN A 64 3.32 10.14 -10.58
C ASN A 64 1.82 10.06 -10.93
N LEU A 65 0.94 9.84 -9.94
CA LEU A 65 -0.50 9.82 -10.13
C LEU A 65 -1.01 11.16 -10.68
N ASN A 66 -0.56 12.29 -10.12
CA ASN A 66 -0.91 13.61 -10.64
C ASN A 66 -0.51 13.76 -12.12
N THR A 67 0.67 13.28 -12.49
CA THR A 67 1.14 13.28 -13.88
C THR A 67 0.27 12.37 -14.77
N LEU A 68 -0.10 11.18 -14.30
CA LEU A 68 -0.93 10.22 -15.04
C LEU A 68 -2.37 10.72 -15.24
N ILE A 69 -2.95 11.40 -14.25
CA ILE A 69 -4.27 12.03 -14.35
C ILE A 69 -4.28 13.05 -15.50
N GLN A 70 -3.25 13.89 -15.61
CA GLN A 70 -3.13 14.86 -16.70
C GLN A 70 -2.94 14.17 -18.06
N ARG A 71 -2.03 13.18 -18.14
CA ARG A 71 -1.73 12.45 -19.39
C ARG A 71 -2.91 11.63 -19.92
N SER A 72 -3.77 11.16 -19.04
CA SER A 72 -4.96 10.36 -19.39
C SER A 72 -6.20 11.22 -19.69
N ASN A 73 -6.05 12.55 -19.79
CA ASN A 73 -7.18 13.48 -19.91
C ASN A 73 -8.25 13.25 -18.81
N HIS A 74 -7.80 13.02 -17.58
CA HIS A 74 -8.67 12.77 -16.43
C HIS A 74 -9.59 11.54 -16.55
N THR A 75 -9.18 10.53 -17.31
CA THR A 75 -9.94 9.26 -17.39
C THR A 75 -9.97 8.57 -16.02
N GLN A 76 -11.17 8.18 -15.56
CA GLN A 76 -11.35 7.49 -14.28
C GLN A 76 -11.10 5.98 -14.40
N ALA A 77 -10.62 5.37 -13.31
CA ALA A 77 -10.54 3.91 -13.20
C ALA A 77 -11.94 3.29 -13.24
N ALA A 78 -12.07 2.12 -13.87
CA ALA A 78 -13.32 1.37 -13.88
C ALA A 78 -13.54 0.69 -12.52
N ASN A 79 -14.80 0.67 -12.06
CA ASN A 79 -15.17 -0.06 -10.85
C ASN A 79 -15.13 -1.58 -11.12
N GLY A 80 -14.61 -2.34 -10.16
CA GLY A 80 -14.63 -3.81 -10.17
C GLY A 80 -15.73 -4.37 -9.25
N THR A 81 -16.13 -5.62 -9.51
CA THR A 81 -17.03 -6.37 -8.62
C THR A 81 -16.20 -7.09 -7.55
N ALA A 82 -16.53 -6.87 -6.28
CA ALA A 82 -15.96 -7.64 -5.17
C ALA A 82 -16.78 -8.91 -4.93
N TYR A 83 -16.09 -10.03 -4.70
CA TYR A 83 -16.70 -11.29 -4.29
C TYR A 83 -16.38 -11.53 -2.81
N LEU A 84 -17.41 -11.78 -2.01
CA LEU A 84 -17.28 -12.08 -0.59
C LEU A 84 -17.59 -13.56 -0.36
N CYS A 85 -16.70 -14.26 0.33
CA CYS A 85 -16.91 -15.62 0.79
C CYS A 85 -16.83 -15.62 2.33
N LEU A 86 -17.88 -16.11 2.99
CA LEU A 86 -17.91 -16.26 4.45
C LEU A 86 -17.78 -17.74 4.78
N PHE A 87 -16.75 -18.10 5.54
CA PHE A 87 -16.61 -19.43 6.11
C PHE A 87 -17.20 -19.39 7.53
N LEU A 88 -18.21 -20.23 7.79
CA LEU A 88 -18.84 -20.42 9.10
C LEU A 88 -18.18 -21.57 9.86
#